data_AF-A0A0G4GGL0-F1
#
_entry.id   AF-A0A0G4GGL0-F1
#
_cell.length_a   1.000
_cell.length_b   1.000
_cell.length_c   1.000
_cell.angle_alpha   90.00
_cell.angle_beta   90.00
_cell.angle_gamma   90.00
#
_symmetry.space_group_name_H-M   'P 1'
#
loop_
_entity.id
_entity.type
_entity.pdbx_description
1 polymer ?
#
loop_
_entity_poly.entity_id
_entity_poly.type
_entity_poly.pdbx_seq_one_letter_code
_entity_poly.pdbx_strand_id
1 'polypeptide(L)'
;MCDGSSEAMVEVQRTWEGAHADVAVRPLGVDEDLWLPVQVKSCKEQNSNGCWHFNWVHKYPGMPGPASLAHKLLLAYEDTFFAKDSLDNIILQRSETSQKGEASIAAWAPLLSAAGVEVHQELIYEMTPVDAIWWWNGKRFLIQHKTAILHHVNNGSHLVILQKSAGNKATQLYDEADFDLLAASLPENHHFYLFPMAVLVQRRLVNGHRERRQCTGSAVMLWTREAEAMQRLKEAKRCRGGGRADFWANEYLIDTHAADGGVGRLHAILESAGYST
;
A
#
# COMPACT_ATOMS: atom_id res chain seq x y z
N MET A 1 17.47 -17.16 37.72
CA MET A 1 17.50 -17.00 36.25
C MET A 1 16.23 -17.62 35.70
N CYS A 2 15.26 -16.77 35.36
CA CYS A 2 14.11 -16.99 34.46
C CYS A 2 13.43 -15.62 34.38
N ASP A 3 13.95 -14.72 33.55
CA ASP A 3 13.26 -13.47 33.21
C ASP A 3 12.64 -13.69 31.83
N GLY A 4 11.46 -14.31 31.85
CA GLY A 4 10.66 -14.57 30.66
C GLY A 4 9.60 -13.49 30.57
N SER A 5 9.95 -12.35 29.97
CA SER A 5 8.99 -11.29 29.64
C SER A 5 8.03 -11.81 28.57
N SER A 6 6.89 -12.33 28.98
CA SER A 6 5.81 -12.66 28.06
C SER A 6 5.17 -11.35 27.59
N GLU A 7 5.46 -10.96 26.36
CA GLU A 7 4.81 -9.85 25.67
C GLU A 7 3.30 -10.13 25.61
N ALA A 8 2.48 -9.26 26.21
CA ALA A 8 1.03 -9.39 26.12
C ALA A 8 0.58 -8.89 24.74
N MET A 9 0.40 -9.80 23.79
CA MET A 9 -0.08 -9.46 22.46
C MET A 9 -1.62 -9.35 22.44
N VAL A 10 -2.16 -8.41 21.65
CA VAL A 10 -3.61 -8.24 21.42
C VAL A 10 -3.93 -8.39 19.94
N GLU A 11 -5.05 -9.05 19.64
CA GLU A 11 -5.63 -9.10 18.30
C GLU A 11 -6.67 -7.99 18.16
N VAL A 12 -6.66 -7.29 17.02
CA VAL A 12 -7.61 -6.20 16.71
C VAL A 12 -8.32 -6.54 15.42
N GLN A 13 -9.65 -6.39 15.34
CA GLN A 13 -10.45 -6.58 14.13
C GLN A 13 -11.30 -5.34 13.85
N ARG A 14 -11.65 -5.08 12.59
CA ARG A 14 -12.59 -4.00 12.24
C ARG A 14 -14.00 -4.56 12.31
N THR A 15 -14.90 -3.80 12.89
CA THR A 15 -16.33 -4.09 12.84
C THR A 15 -16.92 -3.66 11.49
N TRP A 16 -18.04 -4.26 11.09
CA TRP A 16 -18.70 -3.97 9.82
C TRP A 16 -19.20 -2.52 9.72
N GLU A 17 -19.37 -2.01 8.51
CA GLU A 17 -19.80 -0.63 8.24
C GLU A 17 -21.25 -0.39 8.69
N GLY A 18 -21.42 0.32 9.82
CA GLY A 18 -22.70 0.50 10.51
C GLY A 18 -22.73 -0.06 11.93
N ALA A 19 -21.66 -0.74 12.36
CA ALA A 19 -21.45 -1.07 13.75
C ALA A 19 -21.23 0.19 14.61
N HIS A 20 -21.62 0.10 15.87
CA HIS A 20 -21.47 1.17 16.86
C HIS A 20 -20.04 1.33 17.41
N ALA A 21 -19.12 0.47 16.98
CA ALA A 21 -17.71 0.47 17.31
C ALA A 21 -16.88 0.57 16.03
N ASP A 22 -15.65 1.04 16.15
CA ASP A 22 -14.73 1.18 15.01
C ASP A 22 -13.85 -0.07 14.86
N VAL A 23 -13.46 -0.66 15.99
CA VAL A 23 -12.69 -1.90 16.06
C VAL A 23 -13.20 -2.79 17.18
N ALA A 24 -12.78 -4.05 17.18
CA ALA A 24 -12.89 -4.96 18.28
C ALA A 24 -11.50 -5.43 18.69
N VAL A 25 -11.18 -5.52 19.99
CA VAL A 25 -9.87 -5.99 20.48
C VAL A 25 -10.04 -7.22 21.37
N ARG A 26 -9.09 -8.16 21.34
CA ARG A 26 -9.02 -9.27 22.31
C ARG A 26 -7.56 -9.59 22.66
N PRO A 27 -7.26 -10.07 23.88
CA PRO A 27 -5.93 -10.59 24.19
C PRO A 27 -5.62 -11.87 23.41
N LEU A 28 -4.40 -12.02 22.92
CA LEU A 28 -3.91 -13.29 22.36
C LEU A 28 -3.64 -14.28 23.50
N GLY A 29 -4.00 -15.55 23.27
CA GLY A 29 -3.91 -16.61 24.29
C GLY A 29 -5.12 -16.72 25.21
N VAL A 30 -6.17 -15.94 24.97
CA VAL A 30 -7.50 -16.15 25.55
C VAL A 30 -8.35 -16.93 24.56
N ASP A 31 -8.64 -18.20 24.87
CA ASP A 31 -9.42 -19.09 24.01
C ASP A 31 -10.91 -18.73 23.96
N GLU A 32 -11.36 -17.86 24.86
CA GLU A 32 -12.71 -17.34 24.86
C GLU A 32 -12.89 -16.30 23.75
N ASP A 33 -14.02 -16.35 23.03
CA ASP A 33 -14.37 -15.42 21.94
C ASP A 33 -14.82 -14.05 22.50
N LEU A 34 -13.94 -13.42 23.27
CA LEU A 34 -14.16 -12.17 24.00
C LEU A 34 -13.61 -10.98 23.23
N TRP A 35 -14.36 -10.57 22.21
CA TRP A 35 -14.09 -9.35 21.45
C TRP A 35 -14.64 -8.11 22.15
N LEU A 36 -13.78 -7.10 22.31
CA LEU A 36 -14.13 -5.84 22.94
C LEU A 36 -14.36 -4.76 21.91
N PRO A 37 -15.61 -4.32 21.69
CA PRO A 37 -15.86 -3.21 20.81
C PRO A 37 -15.19 -1.95 21.37
N VAL A 38 -14.27 -1.39 20.60
CA VAL A 38 -13.58 -0.13 20.89
C VAL A 38 -14.05 0.90 19.87
N GLN A 39 -14.56 2.01 20.40
CA GLN A 39 -14.81 3.19 19.59
C GLN A 39 -13.59 4.10 19.69
N VAL A 40 -13.03 4.43 18.54
CA VAL A 40 -11.87 5.28 18.40
C VAL A 40 -12.34 6.70 18.17
N LYS A 41 -11.89 7.63 19.02
CA LYS A 41 -12.23 9.05 18.88
C LYS A 41 -10.98 9.91 18.96
N SER A 42 -10.79 10.77 17.97
CA SER A 42 -9.80 11.85 18.01
C SER A 42 -10.34 13.03 18.83
N CYS A 43 -9.57 13.55 19.78
CA CYS A 43 -9.81 14.84 20.40
C CYS A 43 -8.80 15.87 19.91
N LYS A 44 -9.23 17.12 19.71
CA LYS A 44 -8.35 18.19 19.23
C LYS A 44 -7.54 18.84 20.35
N GLU A 45 -8.10 18.98 21.54
CA GLU A 45 -7.47 19.70 22.65
C GLU A 45 -7.84 19.11 24.01
N GLN A 46 -6.84 19.03 24.88
CA GLN A 46 -7.01 18.82 26.31
C GLN A 46 -7.37 20.17 26.93
N ASN A 47 -8.42 20.23 27.75
CA ASN A 47 -8.77 21.50 28.40
C ASN A 47 -7.72 21.88 29.47
N SER A 48 -7.78 23.12 29.95
CA SER A 48 -6.88 23.65 30.99
C SER A 48 -6.88 22.85 32.30
N ASN A 49 -7.86 21.97 32.50
CA ASN A 49 -8.00 21.13 33.70
C ASN A 49 -7.47 19.71 33.47
N GLY A 50 -6.83 19.45 32.32
CA GLY A 50 -6.31 18.12 31.98
C GLY A 50 -7.37 17.14 31.48
N CYS A 51 -8.63 17.56 31.32
CA CYS A 51 -9.71 16.71 30.84
C CYS A 51 -9.84 16.77 29.32
N TRP A 52 -10.05 15.61 28.71
CA TRP A 52 -10.31 15.49 27.26
C TRP A 52 -11.81 15.70 26.99
N HIS A 53 -12.14 16.64 26.10
CA HIS A 53 -13.52 16.88 25.68
C HIS A 53 -13.86 16.05 24.43
N PHE A 54 -14.70 15.04 24.61
CA PHE A 54 -15.28 14.28 23.52
C PHE A 54 -16.62 14.90 23.11
N ASN A 55 -16.67 15.59 21.96
CA ASN A 55 -17.92 16.13 21.44
C ASN A 55 -18.85 14.98 20.96
N TRP A 56 -20.16 15.14 21.17
CA TRP A 56 -21.22 14.25 20.64
C TRP A 56 -21.27 12.82 21.20
N VAL A 57 -20.84 12.59 22.45
CA VAL A 57 -21.13 11.32 23.16
C VAL A 57 -22.56 11.35 23.70
N HIS A 58 -23.55 11.35 22.82
CA HIS A 58 -24.93 11.07 23.21
C HIS A 58 -25.19 9.58 22.94
N LYS A 59 -25.73 8.87 23.95
CA LYS A 59 -26.25 7.48 23.95
C LYS A 59 -25.44 6.35 24.62
N TYR A 60 -24.53 6.61 25.56
CA TYR A 60 -23.95 5.53 26.40
C TYR A 60 -24.08 5.79 27.91
N PRO A 61 -25.21 5.44 28.55
CA PRO A 61 -25.28 5.33 30.00
C PRO A 61 -24.55 4.05 30.43
N GLY A 62 -23.46 4.17 31.20
CA GLY A 62 -22.82 3.02 31.88
C GLY A 62 -21.39 2.66 31.47
N MET A 63 -20.46 3.61 31.44
CA MET A 63 -19.03 3.25 31.45
C MET A 63 -18.65 2.66 32.82
N PRO A 64 -18.04 1.47 32.92
CA PRO A 64 -18.07 0.69 34.15
C PRO A 64 -16.87 1.00 35.06
N GLY A 65 -17.05 0.84 36.37
CA GLY A 65 -16.09 1.18 37.44
C GLY A 65 -14.79 0.36 37.44
N PRO A 66 -13.99 0.41 38.53
CA PRO A 66 -12.60 -0.10 38.59
C PRO A 66 -12.41 -1.60 38.28
N ALA A 67 -13.46 -2.41 38.27
CA ALA A 67 -13.40 -3.81 37.85
C ALA A 67 -13.66 -4.02 36.35
N SER A 68 -13.90 -2.94 35.60
CA SER A 68 -14.22 -3.00 34.18
C SER A 68 -13.01 -3.39 33.34
N LEU A 69 -13.29 -4.09 32.26
CA LEU A 69 -12.27 -4.44 31.27
C LEU A 69 -11.67 -3.20 30.61
N ALA A 70 -12.43 -2.10 30.52
CA ALA A 70 -11.90 -0.79 30.13
C ALA A 70 -10.83 -0.28 31.11
N HIS A 71 -11.01 -0.44 32.42
CA HIS A 71 -9.99 -0.11 33.42
C HIS A 71 -8.77 -1.03 33.31
N LYS A 72 -8.97 -2.33 33.11
CA LYS A 72 -7.87 -3.29 32.91
C LYS A 72 -7.07 -3.01 31.62
N LEU A 73 -7.74 -2.62 30.54
CA LEU A 73 -7.09 -2.17 29.30
C LEU A 73 -6.37 -0.84 29.49
N LEU A 74 -6.90 0.08 30.29
CA LEU A 74 -6.21 1.33 30.62
C LEU A 74 -4.92 1.06 31.41
N LEU A 75 -4.98 0.16 32.39
CA LEU A 75 -3.81 -0.27 33.16
C LEU A 75 -2.79 -0.99 32.28
N ALA A 76 -3.24 -1.86 31.37
CA ALA A 76 -2.36 -2.49 30.38
C ALA A 76 -1.77 -1.46 29.42
N TYR A 77 -2.52 -0.45 28.99
CA TYR A 77 -2.01 0.64 28.16
C TYR A 77 -1.04 1.56 28.91
N GLU A 78 -1.22 1.76 30.22
CA GLU A 78 -0.27 2.52 31.04
C GLU A 78 1.02 1.73 31.33
N ASP A 79 1.01 0.42 31.13
CA ASP A 79 2.19 -0.43 31.23
C ASP A 79 3.26 -0.02 30.20
N THR A 80 4.49 0.16 30.66
CA THR A 80 5.65 0.50 29.82
C THR A 80 6.03 -0.63 28.85
N PHE A 81 5.58 -1.85 29.11
CA PHE A 81 5.80 -3.02 28.25
C PHE A 81 4.72 -3.19 27.18
N PHE A 82 3.64 -2.40 27.21
CA PHE A 82 2.63 -2.43 26.16
C PHE A 82 3.18 -1.73 24.92
N ALA A 83 3.35 -2.48 23.83
CA ALA A 83 3.71 -1.93 22.53
C ALA A 83 2.58 -1.01 22.04
N LYS A 84 2.75 0.29 22.26
CA LYS A 84 1.84 1.33 21.80
C LYS A 84 2.13 1.56 20.33
N ASP A 85 1.50 0.79 19.47
CA ASP A 85 1.34 1.24 18.10
C ASP A 85 0.39 2.45 18.13
N SER A 86 0.72 3.52 17.41
CA SER A 86 -0.13 4.71 17.45
C SER A 86 -1.50 4.35 16.88
N LEU A 87 -2.56 4.93 17.43
CA LEU A 87 -3.89 4.78 16.88
C LEU A 87 -3.95 5.20 15.40
N ASP A 88 -3.12 6.18 15.03
CA ASP A 88 -2.91 6.62 13.66
C ASP A 88 -2.36 5.47 12.80
N ASN A 89 -1.32 4.75 13.26
CA ASN A 89 -0.77 3.57 12.58
C ASN A 89 -1.82 2.47 12.37
N ILE A 90 -2.67 2.19 13.37
CA ILE A 90 -3.74 1.16 13.27
C ILE A 90 -4.81 1.56 12.25
N ILE A 91 -5.22 2.84 12.25
CA ILE A 91 -6.17 3.36 11.26
C ILE A 91 -5.55 3.32 9.86
N LEU A 92 -4.25 3.58 9.75
CA LEU A 92 -3.53 3.72 8.49
C LEU A 92 -3.18 2.38 7.83
N GLN A 93 -2.77 1.37 8.61
CA GLN A 93 -2.69 -0.04 8.18
C GLN A 93 -4.03 -0.56 7.63
N ARG A 94 -5.13 0.07 8.03
CA ARG A 94 -6.49 -0.27 7.59
C ARG A 94 -7.06 0.69 6.55
N SER A 95 -6.25 1.64 6.08
CA SER A 95 -6.63 2.49 4.96
C SER A 95 -6.79 1.64 3.71
N GLU A 96 -7.74 2.01 2.84
CA GLU A 96 -7.94 1.36 1.56
C GLU A 96 -6.64 1.31 0.72
N THR A 97 -5.79 2.33 0.86
CA THR A 97 -4.48 2.39 0.20
C THR A 97 -3.52 1.32 0.72
N SER A 98 -3.44 1.13 2.04
CA SER A 98 -2.60 0.10 2.65
C SER A 98 -3.07 -1.30 2.26
N GLN A 99 -4.38 -1.56 2.32
CA GLN A 99 -4.96 -2.83 1.88
C GLN A 99 -4.68 -3.13 0.40
N LYS A 100 -4.73 -2.10 -0.47
CA LYS A 100 -4.36 -2.25 -1.88
C LYS A 100 -2.87 -2.55 -2.06
N GLY A 101 -2.01 -1.94 -1.26
CA GLY A 101 -0.57 -2.23 -1.21
C GLY A 101 -0.31 -3.69 -0.80
N GLU A 102 -0.90 -4.14 0.30
CA GLU A 102 -0.81 -5.53 0.77
C GLU A 102 -1.33 -6.53 -0.25
N ALA A 103 -2.50 -6.26 -0.86
CA ALA A 103 -3.06 -7.10 -1.91
C ALA A 103 -2.14 -7.16 -3.14
N SER A 104 -1.50 -6.05 -3.50
CA SER A 104 -0.49 -6.04 -4.56
C SER A 104 0.71 -6.90 -4.19
N ILE A 105 1.28 -6.75 -2.98
CA ILE A 105 2.40 -7.58 -2.50
C ILE A 105 2.04 -9.07 -2.54
N ALA A 106 0.85 -9.43 -2.04
CA ALA A 106 0.36 -10.80 -2.07
C ALA A 106 0.22 -11.35 -3.50
N ALA A 107 -0.22 -10.53 -4.46
CA ALA A 107 -0.30 -10.92 -5.86
C ALA A 107 1.08 -11.18 -6.47
N TRP A 108 2.11 -10.43 -6.06
CA TRP A 108 3.49 -10.62 -6.53
C TRP A 108 4.19 -11.84 -5.91
N ALA A 109 3.79 -12.25 -4.70
CA ALA A 109 4.51 -13.24 -3.90
C ALA A 109 4.85 -14.56 -4.64
N PRO A 110 3.96 -15.18 -5.44
CA PRO A 110 4.29 -16.40 -6.18
C PRO A 110 5.43 -16.20 -7.18
N LEU A 111 5.41 -15.11 -7.95
CA LEU A 111 6.42 -14.79 -8.95
C LEU A 111 7.77 -14.46 -8.28
N LEU A 112 7.75 -13.66 -7.21
CA LEU A 112 8.97 -13.28 -6.49
C LEU A 112 9.65 -14.48 -5.85
N SER A 113 8.87 -15.37 -5.23
CA SER A 113 9.36 -16.64 -4.68
C SER A 113 10.00 -17.53 -5.75
N ALA A 114 9.32 -17.71 -6.89
CA ALA A 114 9.84 -18.48 -8.02
C ALA A 114 11.14 -17.88 -8.61
N ALA A 115 11.30 -16.56 -8.54
CA ALA A 115 12.46 -15.84 -9.02
C ALA A 115 13.63 -15.77 -8.01
N GLY A 116 13.47 -16.33 -6.80
CA GLY A 116 14.47 -16.24 -5.73
C GLY A 116 14.68 -14.81 -5.23
N VAL A 117 13.62 -13.99 -5.23
CA VAL A 117 13.62 -12.65 -4.64
C VAL A 117 13.11 -12.74 -3.22
N GLU A 118 13.94 -12.34 -2.26
CA GLU A 118 13.55 -12.25 -0.85
C GLU A 118 12.77 -10.95 -0.61
N VAL A 119 11.60 -11.05 0.00
CA VAL A 119 10.71 -9.90 0.24
C VAL A 119 10.65 -9.64 1.74
N HIS A 120 11.05 -8.43 2.13
CA HIS A 120 10.90 -7.95 3.50
C HIS A 120 9.85 -6.85 3.51
N GLN A 121 8.76 -7.10 4.23
CA GLN A 121 7.84 -6.04 4.62
C GLN A 121 8.46 -5.34 5.82
N GLU A 122 8.99 -4.14 5.62
CA GLU A 122 9.21 -3.26 6.77
C GLU A 122 7.86 -2.69 7.17
N LEU A 123 7.56 -2.67 8.48
CA LEU A 123 6.52 -1.81 9.06
C LEU A 123 7.01 -0.37 8.92
N ILE A 124 6.90 0.19 7.71
CA ILE A 124 7.47 1.49 7.45
C ILE A 124 6.51 2.55 7.97
N TYR A 125 6.99 3.33 8.94
CA TYR A 125 6.36 4.53 9.47
C TYR A 125 5.80 5.42 8.35
N GLU A 126 4.66 6.07 8.63
CA GLU A 126 3.73 6.85 7.79
C GLU A 126 4.31 7.80 6.71
N MET A 127 5.63 8.00 6.67
CA MET A 127 6.31 9.01 5.90
C MET A 127 7.06 8.50 4.67
N THR A 128 7.20 7.17 4.50
CA THR A 128 7.92 6.65 3.32
C THR A 128 6.97 6.15 2.23
N PRO A 129 7.30 6.39 0.95
CA PRO A 129 6.59 5.86 -0.21
C PRO A 129 7.03 4.44 -0.57
N VAL A 130 7.63 3.70 0.36
CA VAL A 130 8.10 2.33 0.12
C VAL A 130 7.12 1.38 0.82
N ASP A 131 6.63 0.39 0.09
CA ASP A 131 5.74 -0.64 0.63
C ASP A 131 6.49 -1.94 0.97
N ALA A 132 7.59 -2.22 0.26
CA ALA A 132 8.40 -3.42 0.46
C ALA A 132 9.86 -3.21 0.09
N ILE A 133 10.73 -4.06 0.63
CA ILE A 133 12.13 -4.16 0.24
C ILE A 133 12.35 -5.52 -0.41
N TRP A 134 12.89 -5.51 -1.62
CA TRP A 134 13.27 -6.73 -2.32
C TRP A 134 14.79 -6.90 -2.29
N TRP A 135 15.22 -8.12 -1.99
CA TRP A 135 16.61 -8.53 -2.09
C TRP A 135 16.76 -9.57 -3.20
N TRP A 136 17.64 -9.26 -4.15
CA TRP A 136 17.94 -10.16 -5.27
C TRP A 136 19.40 -10.04 -5.66
N ASN A 137 20.10 -11.18 -5.71
CA ASN A 137 21.52 -11.25 -6.06
C ASN A 137 22.40 -10.29 -5.24
N GLY A 138 22.14 -10.20 -3.92
CA GLY A 138 22.85 -9.32 -2.99
C GLY A 138 22.54 -7.82 -3.14
N LYS A 139 21.64 -7.43 -4.06
CA LYS A 139 21.18 -6.05 -4.24
C LYS A 139 19.85 -5.83 -3.51
N ARG A 140 19.71 -4.65 -2.92
CA ARG A 140 18.49 -4.18 -2.25
C ARG A 140 17.75 -3.23 -3.17
N PHE A 141 16.43 -3.38 -3.25
CA PHE A 141 15.53 -2.49 -4.00
C PHE A 141 14.38 -2.02 -3.11
N LEU A 142 14.14 -0.72 -3.07
CA LEU A 142 12.98 -0.08 -2.47
C LEU A 142 11.81 -0.11 -3.45
N ILE A 143 10.68 -0.69 -3.02
CA ILE A 143 9.55 -0.95 -3.92
C ILE A 143 8.32 -0.19 -3.46
N GLN A 144 7.72 0.55 -4.39
CA GLN A 144 6.34 1.01 -4.25
C GLN A 144 5.43 0.03 -5.00
N HIS A 145 4.47 -0.55 -4.30
CA HIS A 145 3.43 -1.40 -4.86
C HIS A 145 2.20 -0.59 -5.24
N LYS A 146 1.57 -0.96 -6.35
CA LYS A 146 0.26 -0.43 -6.78
C LYS A 146 -0.60 -1.54 -7.37
N THR A 147 -1.90 -1.37 -7.25
CA THR A 147 -2.89 -2.16 -7.99
C THR A 147 -3.47 -1.27 -9.08
N ALA A 148 -3.39 -1.74 -10.32
CA ALA A 148 -3.91 -1.02 -11.47
C ALA A 148 -5.44 -1.07 -11.50
N ILE A 149 -6.06 0.02 -11.96
CA ILE A 149 -7.53 0.13 -12.05
C ILE A 149 -7.93 0.00 -13.53
N LEU A 150 -8.98 -0.75 -13.81
CA LEU A 150 -9.52 -0.87 -15.17
C LEU A 150 -9.97 0.53 -15.67
N HIS A 151 -9.44 0.95 -16.82
CA HIS A 151 -9.76 2.24 -17.40
C HIS A 151 -10.92 2.13 -18.39
N HIS A 152 -12.11 2.53 -17.96
CA HIS A 152 -13.38 2.30 -18.66
C HIS A 152 -13.47 2.88 -20.09
N VAL A 153 -12.67 3.88 -20.42
CA VAL A 153 -12.75 4.57 -21.74
C VAL A 153 -11.97 3.83 -22.84
N ASN A 154 -10.98 3.02 -22.45
CA ASN A 154 -10.01 2.43 -23.37
C ASN A 154 -10.02 0.90 -23.24
N ASN A 155 -10.47 0.23 -24.30
CA ASN A 155 -10.53 -1.21 -24.55
C ASN A 155 -9.67 -2.14 -23.64
N GLY A 156 -10.03 -2.32 -22.37
CA GLY A 156 -9.30 -3.20 -21.45
C GLY A 156 -7.94 -2.68 -20.95
N SER A 157 -7.61 -1.41 -21.20
CA SER A 157 -6.41 -0.81 -20.59
C SER A 157 -6.59 -0.59 -19.09
N HIS A 158 -5.50 -0.57 -18.36
CA HIS A 158 -5.49 -0.27 -16.93
C HIS A 158 -4.72 1.03 -16.66
N LEU A 159 -4.97 1.63 -15.50
CA LEU A 159 -4.36 2.88 -15.07
C LEU A 159 -3.69 2.68 -13.70
N VAL A 160 -2.45 3.15 -13.57
CA VAL A 160 -1.77 3.30 -12.27
C VAL A 160 -1.56 4.77 -12.00
N ILE A 161 -1.98 5.24 -10.83
CA ILE A 161 -1.81 6.63 -10.39
C ILE A 161 -0.53 6.75 -9.54
N LEU A 162 0.32 7.68 -9.93
CA LEU A 162 1.64 7.96 -9.37
C LEU A 162 1.59 9.21 -8.49
N GLN A 163 0.74 9.17 -7.48
CA GLN A 163 0.61 10.24 -6.49
C GLN A 163 0.75 9.66 -5.08
N LYS A 164 1.46 10.40 -4.23
CA LYS A 164 1.51 10.22 -2.78
C LYS A 164 0.63 11.27 -2.09
N SER A 165 0.11 10.91 -0.91
CA SER A 165 -0.63 11.84 -0.07
C SER A 165 0.33 12.85 0.54
N ALA A 166 -0.02 14.14 0.53
CA ALA A 166 0.78 15.22 1.14
C ALA A 166 0.01 15.91 2.28
N GLY A 167 -0.75 15.14 3.06
CA GLY A 167 -1.55 15.66 4.18
C GLY A 167 -2.90 16.22 3.72
N ASN A 168 -3.29 17.40 4.21
CA ASN A 168 -4.63 18.01 4.14
C ASN A 168 -5.21 18.21 2.71
N LYS A 169 -5.48 17.11 2.01
CA LYS A 169 -6.06 16.98 0.66
C LYS A 169 -5.15 17.39 -0.51
N ALA A 170 -3.86 17.56 -0.29
CA ALA A 170 -2.90 17.74 -1.38
C ALA A 170 -2.39 16.37 -1.87
N THR A 171 -2.34 16.19 -3.19
CA THR A 171 -1.58 15.10 -3.80
C THR A 171 -0.24 15.64 -4.27
N GLN A 172 0.82 14.87 -4.04
CA GLN A 172 2.15 15.15 -4.55
C GLN A 172 2.58 14.02 -5.47
N LEU A 173 3.38 14.34 -6.48
CA LEU A 173 4.05 13.31 -7.26
C LEU A 173 5.17 12.67 -6.44
N TYR A 174 5.55 11.46 -6.82
CA TYR A 174 6.76 10.87 -6.28
C TYR A 174 7.99 11.64 -6.76
N ASP A 175 9.02 11.64 -5.94
CA ASP A 175 10.35 12.17 -6.22
C ASP A 175 11.29 11.01 -6.57
N GLU A 176 12.34 11.27 -7.37
CA GLU A 176 13.28 10.25 -7.84
C GLU A 176 13.96 9.44 -6.72
N ALA A 177 14.07 10.01 -5.51
CA ALA A 177 14.66 9.35 -4.35
C ALA A 177 13.67 8.54 -3.50
N ASP A 178 12.38 8.51 -3.87
CA ASP A 178 11.33 7.89 -3.08
C ASP A 178 11.43 6.36 -3.06
N PHE A 179 11.72 5.73 -4.20
CA PHE A 179 11.85 4.27 -4.35
C PHE A 179 12.68 3.93 -5.59
N ASP A 180 13.13 2.67 -5.70
CA ASP A 180 13.93 2.19 -6.83
C ASP A 180 13.04 1.66 -7.96
N LEU A 181 11.97 0.93 -7.60
CA LEU A 181 11.07 0.27 -8.54
C LEU A 181 9.60 0.49 -8.18
N LEU A 182 8.76 0.64 -9.19
CA LEU A 182 7.30 0.60 -9.07
C LEU A 182 6.78 -0.76 -9.55
N ALA A 183 6.19 -1.52 -8.64
CA ALA A 183 5.58 -2.82 -8.89
C ALA A 183 4.06 -2.69 -9.01
N ALA A 184 3.51 -2.82 -10.22
CA ALA A 184 2.07 -2.75 -10.47
C ALA A 184 1.48 -4.12 -10.79
N SER A 185 0.42 -4.52 -10.09
CA SER A 185 -0.37 -5.72 -10.39
C SER A 185 -1.67 -5.36 -11.10
N LEU A 186 -2.10 -6.20 -12.04
CA LEU A 186 -3.43 -6.12 -12.63
C LEU A 186 -4.41 -7.03 -11.87
N PRO A 187 -5.72 -6.69 -11.82
CA PRO A 187 -6.72 -7.48 -11.08
C PRO A 187 -6.86 -8.94 -11.54
N GLU A 188 -6.44 -9.25 -12.75
CA GLU A 188 -6.57 -10.59 -13.36
C GLU A 188 -5.45 -11.56 -12.95
N ASN A 189 -4.56 -11.17 -12.03
CA ASN A 189 -3.56 -12.00 -11.31
C ASN A 189 -2.48 -12.73 -12.15
N HIS A 190 -2.31 -12.41 -13.44
CA HIS A 190 -1.23 -13.01 -14.26
C HIS A 190 -0.37 -12.00 -15.04
N HIS A 191 -0.74 -10.72 -15.00
CA HIS A 191 0.02 -9.65 -15.62
C HIS A 191 0.53 -8.68 -14.56
N PHE A 192 1.82 -8.43 -14.61
CA PHE A 192 2.52 -7.53 -13.70
C PHE A 192 3.36 -6.53 -14.49
N TYR A 193 3.63 -5.37 -13.92
CA TYR A 193 4.56 -4.40 -14.50
C TYR A 193 5.57 -3.97 -13.46
N LEU A 194 6.85 -3.93 -13.85
CA LEU A 194 7.92 -3.47 -12.98
C LEU A 194 8.69 -2.33 -13.65
N PHE A 195 8.48 -1.12 -13.16
CA PHE A 195 9.11 0.08 -13.73
C PHE A 195 10.30 0.53 -12.89
N PRO A 196 11.52 0.59 -13.46
CA PRO A 196 12.62 1.29 -12.82
C PRO A 196 12.33 2.78 -12.66
N MET A 197 12.72 3.37 -11.53
CA MET A 197 12.54 4.80 -11.25
C MET A 197 13.11 5.69 -12.36
N ALA A 198 14.28 5.34 -12.88
CA ALA A 198 14.93 6.06 -13.99
C ALA A 198 14.01 6.19 -15.23
N VAL A 199 13.19 5.18 -15.52
CA VAL A 199 12.24 5.20 -16.64
C VAL A 199 11.09 6.15 -16.34
N LEU A 200 10.57 6.15 -15.11
CA LEU A 200 9.52 7.08 -14.68
C LEU A 200 9.99 8.53 -14.74
N VAL A 201 11.24 8.79 -14.33
CA VAL A 201 11.88 10.12 -14.44
C VAL A 201 12.04 10.52 -15.90
N GLN A 202 12.59 9.64 -16.75
CA GLN A 202 12.76 9.89 -18.19
C GLN A 202 11.43 10.22 -18.88
N ARG A 203 10.33 9.59 -18.44
CA ARG A 203 8.98 9.80 -18.94
C ARG A 203 8.24 10.98 -18.28
N ARG A 204 8.88 11.68 -17.33
CA ARG A 204 8.32 12.82 -16.58
C ARG A 204 7.01 12.50 -15.86
N LEU A 205 6.98 11.32 -15.26
CA LEU A 205 5.86 10.82 -14.46
C LEU A 205 6.08 11.00 -12.95
N VAL A 206 7.32 11.30 -12.56
CA VAL A 206 7.79 11.57 -11.20
C VAL A 206 8.79 12.74 -11.27
N ASN A 207 9.04 13.41 -10.15
CA ASN A 207 9.94 14.54 -10.09
C ASN A 207 11.41 14.07 -10.08
N GLY A 208 12.17 14.39 -11.14
CA GLY A 208 13.62 14.20 -11.15
C GLY A 208 14.36 15.27 -10.35
N HIS A 209 15.51 14.93 -9.76
CA HIS A 209 16.28 15.80 -8.85
C HIS A 209 16.68 17.17 -9.46
N ARG A 210 16.64 17.33 -10.79
CA ARG A 210 17.12 18.54 -11.50
C ARG A 210 16.11 19.20 -12.42
N GLU A 211 14.90 18.66 -12.56
CA GLU A 211 13.91 19.24 -13.48
C GLU A 211 12.94 20.17 -12.74
N ARG A 212 13.03 21.47 -13.01
CA ARG A 212 11.99 22.46 -12.61
C ARG A 212 10.72 22.39 -13.47
N ARG A 213 10.66 21.46 -14.43
CA ARG A 213 9.53 21.35 -15.35
C ARG A 213 8.39 20.61 -14.67
N GLN A 214 7.18 21.15 -14.79
CA GLN A 214 5.96 20.48 -14.33
C GLN A 214 5.82 19.15 -15.07
N CYS A 215 5.68 18.06 -14.31
CA CYS A 215 5.38 16.73 -14.84
C CYS A 215 4.12 16.78 -15.71
N THR A 216 4.14 16.05 -16.82
CA THR A 216 3.07 16.10 -17.84
C THR A 216 1.87 15.22 -17.48
N GLY A 217 2.01 14.35 -16.48
CA GLY A 217 0.95 13.48 -15.99
C GLY A 217 1.35 12.78 -14.72
N SER A 218 0.36 12.25 -14.02
CA SER A 218 0.51 11.52 -12.76
C SER A 218 0.02 10.09 -12.87
N ALA A 219 -0.04 9.53 -14.09
CA ALA A 219 -0.56 8.20 -14.30
C ALA A 219 0.07 7.50 -15.49
N VAL A 220 0.12 6.16 -15.40
CA VAL A 220 0.63 5.26 -16.43
C VAL A 220 -0.53 4.43 -16.97
N MET A 221 -0.69 4.45 -18.29
CA MET A 221 -1.59 3.54 -18.99
C MET A 221 -0.88 2.20 -19.23
N LEU A 222 -1.49 1.12 -18.78
CA LEU A 222 -0.99 -0.25 -18.92
C LEU A 222 -1.87 -1.01 -19.91
N TRP A 223 -1.25 -1.82 -20.76
CA TRP A 223 -1.93 -2.53 -21.83
C TRP A 223 -1.48 -3.98 -21.87
N THR A 224 -2.36 -4.92 -21.52
CA THR A 224 -2.06 -6.33 -21.83
C THR A 224 -1.86 -6.49 -23.34
N ARG A 225 -1.24 -7.60 -23.77
CA ARG A 225 -0.98 -7.84 -25.20
C ARG A 225 -2.28 -7.85 -26.01
N GLU A 226 -3.35 -8.39 -25.42
CA GLU A 226 -4.69 -8.43 -26.00
C GLU A 226 -5.28 -7.02 -26.10
N ALA A 227 -5.18 -6.23 -25.02
CA ALA A 227 -5.68 -4.85 -25.00
C ALA A 227 -4.95 -3.97 -26.03
N GLU A 228 -3.63 -4.11 -26.14
CA GLU A 228 -2.82 -3.46 -27.18
C GLU A 228 -3.27 -3.87 -28.57
N ALA A 229 -3.43 -5.17 -28.84
CA ALA A 229 -3.87 -5.66 -30.16
C ALA A 229 -5.25 -5.09 -30.55
N MET A 230 -6.19 -5.08 -29.60
CA MET A 230 -7.52 -4.48 -29.78
C MET A 230 -7.44 -2.98 -30.05
N GLN A 231 -6.59 -2.25 -29.32
CA GLN A 231 -6.40 -0.81 -29.50
C GLN A 231 -5.76 -0.50 -30.86
N ARG A 232 -4.73 -1.25 -31.28
CA ARG A 232 -4.12 -1.10 -32.61
C ARG A 232 -5.11 -1.36 -33.73
N LEU A 233 -5.97 -2.38 -33.60
CA LEU A 233 -7.03 -2.65 -34.58
C LEU A 233 -8.04 -1.49 -34.65
N LYS A 234 -8.41 -0.90 -33.51
CA LYS A 234 -9.28 0.28 -33.44
C LYS A 234 -8.64 1.50 -34.08
N GLU A 235 -7.36 1.74 -33.85
CA GLU A 235 -6.60 2.84 -34.45
C GLU A 235 -6.50 2.68 -35.97
N ALA A 236 -6.28 1.46 -36.46
CA ALA A 236 -6.26 1.17 -37.90
C ALA A 236 -7.60 1.43 -38.59
N LYS A 237 -8.72 1.25 -37.88
CA LYS A 237 -10.08 1.49 -38.41
C LYS A 237 -10.51 2.97 -38.36
N ARG A 238 -9.85 3.83 -37.58
CA ARG A 238 -10.23 5.24 -37.45
C ARG A 238 -9.69 6.06 -38.62
N CYS A 239 -10.60 6.65 -39.40
CA CYS A 239 -10.28 7.59 -40.46
C CYS A 239 -9.81 8.95 -39.90
N ARG A 240 -8.54 9.03 -39.50
CA ARG A 240 -7.76 10.26 -39.14
C ARG A 240 -8.27 11.06 -37.92
N GLY A 241 -7.34 11.49 -37.06
CA GLY A 241 -7.55 12.52 -36.02
C GLY A 241 -7.59 12.05 -34.56
N GLY A 242 -7.58 10.74 -34.28
CA GLY A 242 -7.43 10.24 -32.91
C GLY A 242 -5.95 10.21 -32.49
N GLY A 243 -5.65 10.61 -31.25
CA GLY A 243 -4.33 10.39 -30.65
C GLY A 243 -3.99 8.89 -30.64
N ARG A 244 -2.73 8.55 -30.97
CA ARG A 244 -2.22 7.18 -30.86
C ARG A 244 -1.93 6.87 -29.41
N ALA A 245 -2.35 5.69 -28.95
CA ALA A 245 -1.92 5.18 -27.66
C ALA A 245 -0.40 4.97 -27.66
N ASP A 246 0.23 5.29 -26.54
CA ASP A 246 1.63 4.98 -26.29
C ASP A 246 1.70 3.66 -25.49
N PHE A 247 2.40 2.68 -26.04
CA PHE A 247 2.51 1.32 -25.49
C PHE A 247 3.87 1.06 -24.83
N TRP A 248 4.65 2.11 -24.54
CA TRP A 248 5.99 1.96 -23.94
C TRP A 248 6.00 1.12 -22.66
N ALA A 249 4.93 1.15 -21.87
CA ALA A 249 4.83 0.40 -20.64
C ALA A 249 4.94 -1.12 -20.84
N ASN A 250 4.64 -1.62 -22.04
CA ASN A 250 4.70 -3.05 -22.37
C ASN A 250 6.14 -3.59 -22.43
N GLU A 251 7.14 -2.71 -22.49
CA GLU A 251 8.54 -3.07 -22.24
C GLU A 251 8.78 -3.49 -20.78
N TYR A 252 7.85 -3.23 -19.87
CA TYR A 252 7.99 -3.59 -18.45
C TYR A 252 6.95 -4.62 -18.00
N LEU A 253 6.17 -5.15 -18.96
CA LEU A 253 5.18 -6.18 -18.71
C LEU A 253 5.86 -7.53 -18.44
N ILE A 254 5.40 -8.19 -17.38
CA ILE A 254 5.72 -9.56 -16.99
C ILE A 254 4.41 -10.36 -17.05
N ASP A 255 4.43 -11.44 -17.81
CA ASP A 255 3.31 -12.37 -17.98
C ASP A 255 3.68 -13.70 -17.32
N THR A 256 2.95 -14.07 -16.26
CA THR A 256 3.22 -15.31 -15.53
C THR A 256 2.75 -16.57 -16.24
N HIS A 257 2.03 -16.44 -17.36
CA HIS A 257 1.72 -17.56 -18.25
C HIS A 257 2.80 -17.79 -19.31
N ALA A 258 3.87 -16.98 -19.33
CA ALA A 258 5.04 -17.28 -20.16
C ALA A 258 5.67 -18.62 -19.76
N ALA A 259 6.46 -19.23 -20.67
CA ALA A 259 7.01 -20.57 -20.47
C ALA A 259 7.90 -20.70 -19.22
N ASP A 260 8.51 -19.60 -18.77
CA ASP A 260 9.35 -19.49 -17.58
C ASP A 260 8.60 -18.90 -16.37
N GLY A 261 7.27 -18.79 -16.44
CA GLY A 261 6.45 -18.13 -15.42
C GLY A 261 6.71 -16.63 -15.29
N GLY A 262 7.37 -16.00 -16.26
CA GLY A 262 7.73 -14.57 -16.22
C GLY A 262 9.03 -14.26 -15.46
N VAL A 263 9.71 -15.28 -14.91
CA VAL A 263 10.92 -15.12 -14.09
C VAL A 263 12.06 -14.46 -14.87
N GLY A 264 12.33 -14.89 -16.10
CA GLY A 264 13.40 -14.32 -16.92
C GLY A 264 13.15 -12.85 -17.26
N ARG A 265 11.89 -12.46 -17.45
CA ARG A 265 11.54 -11.05 -17.66
C ARG A 265 11.76 -10.21 -16.41
N LEU A 266 11.34 -10.72 -15.24
CA LEU A 266 11.60 -10.08 -13.96
C LEU A 266 13.11 -9.87 -13.72
N HIS A 267 13.93 -10.91 -13.89
CA HIS A 267 15.39 -10.82 -13.73
C HIS A 267 16.01 -9.80 -14.68
N ALA A 268 15.61 -9.77 -15.95
CA ALA A 268 16.12 -8.79 -16.91
C ALA A 268 15.84 -7.34 -16.49
N ILE A 269 14.65 -7.07 -15.93
CA ILE A 269 14.31 -5.74 -15.42
C ILE A 269 15.15 -5.41 -14.18
N LEU A 270 15.23 -6.32 -13.20
CA LEU A 270 16.02 -6.12 -11.97
C LEU A 270 17.51 -5.89 -12.27
N GLU A 271 18.07 -6.64 -13.21
CA GLU A 271 19.46 -6.48 -13.65
C GLU A 271 19.69 -5.10 -14.26
N SER A 272 18.78 -4.63 -15.13
CA SER A 272 18.87 -3.31 -15.75
C SER A 272 18.73 -2.16 -14.75
N ALA A 273 17.92 -2.33 -13.70
CA ALA A 273 17.69 -1.31 -12.68
C ALA A 273 18.90 -1.13 -11.75
N GLY A 274 19.64 -2.20 -11.48
CA GLY A 274 20.76 -2.21 -10.53
C GLY A 274 22.05 -1.55 -11.01
N TYR A 275 22.03 -0.76 -12.09
CA TYR A 275 23.19 -0.02 -12.62
C TYR A 275 23.12 1.50 -12.39
N SER A 276 22.05 2.01 -11.79
CA SER A 276 21.93 3.43 -11.45
C SER A 276 22.56 3.69 -10.09
N THR A 277 23.86 4.02 -10.09
CA THR A 277 24.62 4.52 -8.93
C THR A 277 24.50 6.02 -8.77
#